data_AF-A0A1L9S353-F1
#
_entry.id   AF-A0A1L9S353-F1
#
_cell.length_a   1.000
_cell.length_b   1.000
_cell.length_c   1.000
_cell.angle_alpha   90.00
_cell.angle_beta   90.00
_cell.angle_gamma   90.00
#
_symmetry.space_group_name_H-M   'P 1'
#
loop_
_entity.id
_entity.type
_entity.pdbx_description
1 polymer ?
#
loop_
_entity_poly.entity_id
_entity_poly.type
_entity_poly.pdbx_seq_one_letter_code
_entity_poly.pdbx_strand_id
1 'polypeptide(L)'
;MSGLRFLDLIKPFTPLLPEVAAPETKVPFNQKLMWTGLTLLIFLVMSQMPLYGIVSSDTSDPLYWLRMMLASNRGTLMELGITPIISSGMVFQLLAGTHLIDVNLDLKTDRELYQTAQKLFAIILSFGQACVYVLTGLYGQPSDLGAGICVLLIVQLVVAGLVVILLDELLQKGYGLGSGISLFIATNICESIVWKAFSPTTINTGRGPEFEGAIIALFHLLLTWSDKQRALREAFYRQNLPNVMNLLATLAVFAAVIYLQGFRVEIPVKSSRQRGMRGSYPVRLFYTSNMPIMLQSALCSNIFLISQMLYSRFSDNILVKLLGVWEPREGSAQLHAASGIAYYMSPPLNFTEALLDPIHTAIYIAFMLVACALFSKTWIEVSGSAPRDVAKQLKDQGLVMAGHREQSMYKELKRVIPTAAAFGGACIGALSVTSDLLGALGSGTGILLAVTIIYGYFEIAAREGDIGGGLKGLVPGS
;
A
#
# COMPACT_ATOMS: atom_id res chain seq x y z
N MET A 1 24.05 -22.40 -29.44
CA MET A 1 24.67 -21.17 -28.93
C MET A 1 24.07 -20.88 -27.56
N SER A 2 24.77 -21.25 -26.49
CA SER A 2 24.35 -21.01 -25.11
C SER A 2 24.50 -19.52 -24.81
N GLY A 3 23.46 -18.74 -25.10
CA GLY A 3 23.38 -17.37 -24.63
C GLY A 3 23.47 -17.38 -23.11
N LEU A 4 24.44 -16.66 -22.55
CA LEU A 4 24.55 -16.40 -21.12
C LEU A 4 23.18 -15.91 -20.62
N ARG A 5 22.44 -16.77 -19.91
CA ARG A 5 21.21 -16.34 -19.27
C ARG A 5 21.61 -15.39 -18.15
N PHE A 6 20.93 -14.24 -18.04
CA PHE A 6 21.16 -13.29 -16.95
C PHE A 6 21.08 -13.97 -15.55
N LEU A 7 20.28 -15.02 -15.43
CA LEU A 7 20.16 -15.85 -14.23
C LEU A 7 21.44 -16.64 -13.89
N ASP A 8 22.25 -17.02 -14.88
CA ASP A 8 23.51 -17.77 -14.66
C ASP A 8 24.63 -16.89 -14.11
N LEU A 9 24.59 -15.57 -14.34
CA LEU A 9 25.52 -14.58 -13.76
C LEU A 9 25.34 -14.43 -12.23
N ILE A 10 24.19 -14.82 -11.69
CA ILE A 10 23.83 -14.64 -10.28
C ILE A 10 24.17 -15.89 -9.45
N LYS A 11 24.35 -17.04 -10.10
CA LYS A 11 24.76 -18.31 -9.47
C LYS A 11 25.94 -18.18 -8.48
N PRO A 12 27.04 -17.45 -8.75
CA PRO A 12 28.14 -17.31 -7.78
C PRO A 12 27.77 -16.54 -6.51
N PHE A 13 26.71 -15.72 -6.53
CA PHE A 13 26.26 -14.94 -5.37
C PHE A 13 25.24 -15.67 -4.49
N THR A 14 24.63 -16.75 -5.00
CA THR A 14 23.66 -17.58 -4.27
C THR A 14 24.17 -18.07 -2.89
N PRO A 15 25.41 -18.57 -2.74
CA PRO A 15 25.89 -19.08 -1.45
C PRO A 15 26.24 -17.99 -0.44
N LEU A 16 26.42 -16.74 -0.90
CA LEU A 16 26.86 -15.61 -0.06
C LEU A 16 25.69 -14.89 0.58
N LEU A 17 24.48 -15.07 0.06
CA LEU A 17 23.30 -14.36 0.53
C LEU A 17 22.65 -15.13 1.69
N PRO A 18 22.35 -14.46 2.82
CA PRO A 18 21.57 -15.08 3.88
C PRO A 18 20.18 -15.42 3.34
N GLU A 19 19.76 -16.65 3.57
CA GLU A 19 18.49 -17.17 3.10
C GLU A 19 17.76 -17.88 4.24
N VAL A 20 16.48 -17.55 4.45
CA VAL A 20 15.63 -18.23 5.44
C VAL A 20 15.30 -19.63 4.91
N ALA A 21 15.55 -20.69 5.68
CA ALA A 21 15.19 -22.04 5.23
C ALA A 21 13.67 -22.17 5.04
N ALA A 22 13.23 -22.86 3.98
CA ALA A 22 11.82 -23.20 3.84
C ALA A 22 11.43 -24.26 4.90
N PRO A 23 10.21 -24.22 5.45
CA PRO A 23 9.81 -25.19 6.46
C PRO A 23 9.75 -26.60 5.88
N GLU A 24 10.41 -27.57 6.55
CA GLU A 24 10.45 -28.99 6.13
C GLU A 24 9.07 -29.66 6.20
N THR A 25 8.23 -29.20 7.13
CA THR A 25 6.86 -29.68 7.33
C THR A 25 5.87 -28.52 7.25
N LYS A 26 4.61 -28.81 6.92
CA LYS A 26 3.56 -27.78 6.91
C LYS A 26 3.39 -27.22 8.32
N VAL A 27 3.67 -25.94 8.48
CA VAL A 27 3.46 -25.23 9.75
C VAL A 27 1.96 -25.08 10.07
N PRO A 28 1.52 -25.41 11.28
CA PRO A 28 0.12 -25.27 11.69
C PRO A 28 -0.31 -23.78 11.75
N PHE A 29 -1.60 -23.53 11.57
CA PHE A 29 -2.17 -22.17 11.52
C PHE A 29 -1.80 -21.31 12.74
N ASN A 30 -1.91 -21.86 13.95
CA ASN A 30 -1.56 -21.14 15.18
C ASN A 30 -0.10 -20.69 15.21
N GLN A 31 0.81 -21.53 14.70
CA GLN A 31 2.23 -21.18 14.62
C GLN A 31 2.47 -20.12 13.55
N LYS A 32 1.78 -20.20 12.40
CA LYS A 32 1.83 -19.14 11.38
C LYS A 32 1.37 -17.79 11.92
N LEU A 33 0.27 -17.78 12.68
CA LEU A 33 -0.27 -16.57 13.31
C LEU A 33 0.73 -16.00 14.34
N MET A 34 1.34 -16.86 15.16
CA MET A 34 2.37 -16.45 16.12
C MET A 34 3.58 -15.83 15.43
N TRP A 35 4.11 -16.45 14.37
CA TRP A 35 5.21 -15.88 13.59
C TRP A 35 4.83 -14.54 12.94
N THR A 36 3.62 -14.45 12.38
CA THR A 36 3.10 -13.20 11.80
C THR A 36 3.00 -12.09 12.84
N GLY A 37 2.57 -12.39 14.06
CA GLY A 37 2.53 -11.43 15.16
C GLY A 37 3.92 -11.01 15.64
N LEU A 38 4.86 -11.96 15.74
CA LEU A 38 6.23 -11.68 16.17
C LEU A 38 6.98 -10.80 15.17
N THR A 39 6.88 -11.07 13.87
CA THR A 39 7.50 -10.24 12.84
C THR A 39 6.93 -8.82 12.82
N LEU A 40 5.62 -8.68 13.02
CA LEU A 40 4.95 -7.38 13.11
C LEU A 40 5.39 -6.60 14.34
N LEU A 41 5.58 -7.24 15.49
CA LEU A 41 6.10 -6.60 16.69
C LEU A 41 7.53 -6.08 16.48
N ILE A 42 8.41 -6.88 15.87
CA ILE A 42 9.77 -6.45 15.52
C ILE A 42 9.72 -5.23 14.59
N PHE A 43 8.87 -5.27 13.57
CA PHE A 43 8.66 -4.17 12.64
C PHE A 43 8.22 -2.88 13.35
N LEU A 44 7.24 -2.96 14.25
CA LEU A 44 6.74 -1.80 15.02
C LEU A 44 7.81 -1.21 15.93
N VAL A 45 8.56 -2.06 16.65
CA VAL A 45 9.66 -1.59 17.52
C VAL A 45 10.72 -0.86 16.69
N MET A 46 11.11 -1.43 15.54
CA MET A 46 12.07 -0.77 14.63
C MET A 46 11.56 0.55 14.06
N SER A 47 10.25 0.67 13.81
CA SER A 47 9.60 1.88 13.30
C SER A 47 9.49 3.02 14.33
N GLN A 48 9.79 2.75 15.60
CA GLN A 48 9.74 3.70 16.71
C GLN A 48 11.13 4.03 17.28
N MET A 49 12.15 3.22 16.98
CA MET A 49 13.52 3.48 17.43
C MET A 49 14.17 4.57 16.56
N PRO A 50 14.62 5.69 17.16
CA PRO A 50 15.29 6.76 16.42
C PRO A 50 16.69 6.33 15.96
N LEU A 51 17.14 6.88 14.84
CA LEU A 51 18.52 6.67 14.37
C LEU A 51 19.51 7.45 15.23
N TYR A 52 20.73 6.91 15.34
CA TYR A 52 21.82 7.61 15.99
C TYR A 52 22.42 8.65 15.03
N GLY A 53 22.65 9.88 15.51
CA GLY A 53 23.36 10.93 14.76
C GLY A 53 22.47 11.92 13.99
N ILE A 54 21.15 11.94 14.21
CA ILE A 54 20.27 12.97 13.63
C ILE A 54 20.42 14.27 14.43
N VAL A 55 20.87 15.34 13.76
CA VAL A 55 21.05 16.68 14.37
C VAL A 55 19.98 17.67 13.89
N SER A 56 19.36 17.43 12.72
CA SER A 56 18.28 18.27 12.17
C SER A 56 16.99 17.46 11.95
N SER A 57 16.07 17.57 12.91
CA SER A 57 14.73 16.97 12.85
C SER A 57 13.72 17.81 12.05
N ASP A 58 14.02 19.10 11.82
CA ASP A 58 13.05 20.09 11.34
C ASP A 58 13.13 20.43 9.83
N THR A 59 13.96 19.73 9.05
CA THR A 59 14.06 19.98 7.60
C THR A 59 12.78 19.52 6.88
N SER A 60 12.26 20.28 5.89
CA SER A 60 11.11 19.88 5.07
C SER A 60 11.29 18.49 4.46
N ASP A 61 10.30 17.60 4.60
CA ASP A 61 10.35 16.24 4.05
C ASP A 61 9.92 16.22 2.57
N PRO A 62 10.84 15.96 1.62
CA PRO A 62 10.49 15.89 0.20
C PRO A 62 9.70 14.62 -0.16
N LEU A 63 9.63 13.62 0.72
CA LEU A 63 9.06 12.29 0.44
C LEU A 63 7.75 12.02 1.21
N TYR A 64 7.12 13.04 1.80
CA TYR A 64 5.94 12.87 2.66
C TYR A 64 4.85 11.98 2.03
N TRP A 65 4.53 12.21 0.75
CA TRP A 65 3.53 11.45 0.00
C TRP A 65 3.94 10.00 -0.29
N LEU A 66 5.25 9.73 -0.36
CA LEU A 66 5.80 8.39 -0.60
C LEU A 66 5.83 7.57 0.69
N ARG A 67 6.07 8.22 1.85
CA ARG A 67 6.23 7.55 3.15
C ARG A 67 5.01 6.77 3.61
N MET A 68 3.81 7.29 3.38
CA MET A 68 2.55 6.60 3.72
C MET A 68 2.42 5.23 3.02
N MET A 69 2.85 5.13 1.76
CA MET A 69 2.77 3.88 1.00
C MET A 69 3.94 2.93 1.29
N LEU A 70 5.09 3.48 1.67
CA LEU A 70 6.34 2.73 1.86
C LEU A 70 6.58 2.34 3.31
N ALA A 71 5.59 2.54 4.19
CA ALA A 71 5.66 2.24 5.62
C ALA A 71 6.99 2.75 6.23
N SER A 72 7.34 4.00 5.91
CA SER A 72 8.60 4.63 6.32
C SER A 72 8.32 5.78 7.28
N ASN A 73 8.93 5.69 8.47
CA ASN A 73 8.91 6.78 9.45
C ASN A 73 10.23 7.53 9.40
N ARG A 74 10.16 8.86 9.29
CA ARG A 74 11.34 9.72 9.24
C ARG A 74 12.14 9.63 10.53
N GLY A 75 13.47 9.54 10.41
CA GLY A 75 14.40 9.59 11.53
C GLY A 75 14.44 8.32 12.37
N THR A 76 13.85 7.23 11.88
CA THR A 76 13.80 5.93 12.55
C THR A 76 14.61 4.90 11.78
N LEU A 77 14.86 3.72 12.37
CA LEU A 77 15.52 2.63 11.64
C LEU A 77 14.75 2.23 10.35
N MET A 78 13.46 2.56 10.27
CA MET A 78 12.60 2.29 9.13
C MET A 78 12.54 3.41 8.09
N GLU A 79 13.56 4.27 8.01
CA GLU A 79 13.57 5.35 7.01
C GLU A 79 13.56 4.83 5.56
N LEU A 80 14.28 3.74 5.28
CA LEU A 80 14.22 3.06 3.98
C LEU A 80 12.88 2.33 3.77
N GLY A 81 12.20 1.97 4.87
CA GLY A 81 10.96 1.20 4.88
C GLY A 81 11.04 -0.08 4.05
N ILE A 82 9.97 -0.36 3.30
CA ILE A 82 9.88 -1.49 2.36
C ILE A 82 10.25 -1.09 0.92
N THR A 83 10.76 0.12 0.71
CA THR A 83 11.05 0.69 -0.62
C THR A 83 11.97 -0.18 -1.47
N PRO A 84 13.10 -0.69 -0.94
CA PRO A 84 14.00 -1.54 -1.74
C PRO A 84 13.34 -2.85 -2.16
N ILE A 85 12.42 -3.39 -1.35
CA ILE A 85 11.71 -4.66 -1.58
C ILE A 85 10.67 -4.47 -2.68
N ILE A 86 9.85 -3.42 -2.58
CA ILE A 86 8.84 -3.12 -3.60
C ILE A 86 9.51 -2.74 -4.92
N SER A 87 10.54 -1.89 -4.89
CA SER A 87 11.24 -1.46 -6.12
C SER A 87 11.88 -2.63 -6.84
N SER A 88 12.54 -3.54 -6.11
CA SER A 88 13.12 -4.73 -6.74
C SER A 88 12.04 -5.63 -7.34
N GLY A 89 10.95 -5.88 -6.60
CA GLY A 89 9.81 -6.65 -7.07
C GLY A 89 9.18 -6.08 -8.33
N MET A 90 8.93 -4.77 -8.37
CA MET A 90 8.37 -4.10 -9.55
C MET A 90 9.30 -4.17 -10.77
N VAL A 91 10.61 -3.97 -10.59
CA VAL A 91 11.58 -4.06 -11.70
C VAL A 91 11.64 -5.48 -12.26
N PHE A 92 11.71 -6.50 -11.40
CA PHE A 92 11.75 -7.90 -11.84
C PHE A 92 10.42 -8.38 -12.42
N GLN A 93 9.28 -7.87 -11.92
CA GLN A 93 7.96 -8.12 -12.52
C GLN A 93 7.84 -7.49 -13.91
N LEU A 94 8.33 -6.26 -14.08
CA LEU A 94 8.33 -5.58 -15.37
C LEU A 94 9.22 -6.31 -16.37
N LEU A 95 10.44 -6.69 -15.96
CA LEU A 95 11.38 -7.42 -16.82
C LEU A 95 10.81 -8.77 -17.29
N ALA A 96 10.16 -9.51 -16.38
CA ALA A 96 9.48 -10.75 -16.70
C ALA A 96 8.27 -10.51 -17.62
N GLY A 97 7.48 -9.47 -17.34
CA GLY A 97 6.29 -9.13 -18.14
C GLY A 97 6.60 -8.64 -19.56
N THR A 98 7.73 -7.94 -19.74
CA THR A 98 8.21 -7.54 -21.07
C THR A 98 8.90 -8.67 -21.85
N HIS A 99 8.98 -9.88 -21.27
CA HIS A 99 9.73 -11.01 -21.82
C HIS A 99 11.20 -10.67 -22.17
N LEU A 100 11.78 -9.68 -21.48
CA LEU A 100 13.21 -9.34 -21.59
C LEU A 100 14.07 -10.41 -20.89
N ILE A 101 13.51 -11.08 -19.90
CA ILE A 101 14.10 -12.24 -19.22
C ILE A 101 13.15 -13.42 -19.39
N ASP A 102 13.60 -14.46 -20.08
CA ASP A 102 12.89 -15.74 -20.16
C ASP A 102 13.05 -16.50 -18.83
N VAL A 103 12.12 -16.27 -17.90
CA VAL A 103 12.03 -17.01 -16.63
C VAL A 103 10.92 -18.03 -16.74
N ASN A 104 11.25 -19.31 -16.67
CA ASN A 104 10.23 -20.35 -16.57
C ASN A 104 9.89 -20.61 -15.11
N LEU A 105 8.79 -20.03 -14.63
CA LEU A 105 8.33 -20.18 -13.25
C LEU A 105 7.91 -21.63 -12.88
N ASP A 106 7.73 -22.50 -13.88
CA ASP A 106 7.43 -23.92 -13.66
C ASP A 106 8.68 -24.71 -13.20
N LEU A 107 9.88 -24.23 -13.55
CA LEU A 107 11.14 -24.84 -13.13
C LEU A 107 11.53 -24.32 -11.75
N LYS A 108 11.69 -25.25 -10.79
CA LYS A 108 12.08 -24.94 -9.41
C LYS A 108 13.39 -24.13 -9.35
N THR A 109 14.39 -24.52 -10.14
CA THR A 109 15.70 -23.85 -10.18
C THR A 109 15.61 -22.40 -10.67
N ASP A 110 14.79 -22.14 -11.70
CA ASP A 110 14.62 -20.79 -12.25
C ASP A 110 13.85 -19.90 -11.27
N ARG A 111 12.89 -20.48 -10.54
CA ARG A 111 12.15 -19.78 -9.48
C ARG A 111 13.07 -19.40 -8.30
N GLU A 112 13.94 -20.30 -7.87
CA GLU A 112 14.93 -20.03 -6.82
C GLU A 112 15.91 -18.93 -7.27
N LEU A 113 16.46 -19.03 -8.48
CA LEU A 113 17.36 -18.01 -9.04
C LEU A 113 16.68 -16.65 -9.17
N TYR A 114 15.41 -16.60 -9.58
CA TYR A 114 14.64 -15.36 -9.67
C TYR A 114 14.45 -14.70 -8.30
N GLN A 115 14.12 -15.48 -7.27
CA GLN A 115 13.98 -14.97 -5.89
C GLN A 115 15.31 -14.45 -5.34
N THR A 116 16.39 -15.19 -5.56
CA THR A 116 17.75 -14.79 -5.16
C THR A 116 18.18 -13.51 -5.88
N ALA A 117 17.92 -13.40 -7.18
CA ALA A 117 18.20 -12.21 -7.97
C ALA A 117 17.45 -10.98 -7.46
N GLN A 118 16.15 -11.13 -7.19
CA GLN A 118 15.30 -10.07 -6.64
C GLN A 118 15.82 -9.60 -5.28
N LYS A 119 16.23 -10.53 -4.41
CA LYS A 119 16.80 -10.23 -3.09
C LYS A 119 18.14 -9.49 -3.20
N LEU A 120 19.05 -10.00 -4.03
CA LEU A 120 20.35 -9.36 -4.26
C LEU A 120 20.18 -7.91 -4.71
N PHE A 121 19.25 -7.69 -5.65
CA PHE A 121 18.94 -6.35 -6.13
C PHE A 121 18.30 -5.48 -5.05
N ALA A 122 17.42 -6.03 -4.20
CA ALA A 122 16.87 -5.32 -3.05
C ALA A 122 17.95 -4.85 -2.07
N ILE A 123 18.95 -5.68 -1.78
CA ILE A 123 20.08 -5.32 -0.90
C ILE A 123 20.93 -4.21 -1.54
N ILE A 124 21.24 -4.32 -2.84
CA ILE A 124 21.99 -3.30 -3.57
C ILE A 124 21.23 -1.96 -3.58
N LEU A 125 19.92 -1.99 -3.83
CA LEU A 125 19.07 -0.81 -3.77
C LEU A 125 19.01 -0.21 -2.36
N SER A 126 18.91 -1.04 -1.31
CA SER A 126 18.93 -0.58 0.07
C SER A 126 20.23 0.14 0.41
N PHE A 127 21.37 -0.42 -0.02
CA PHE A 127 22.68 0.21 0.15
C PHE A 127 22.79 1.53 -0.62
N GLY A 128 22.36 1.53 -1.89
CA GLY A 128 22.37 2.74 -2.72
C GLY A 128 21.49 3.86 -2.15
N GLN A 129 20.27 3.54 -1.73
CA GLN A 129 19.35 4.51 -1.11
C GLN A 129 19.88 5.04 0.22
N ALA A 130 20.44 4.17 1.08
CA ALA A 130 21.06 4.60 2.34
C ALA A 130 22.19 5.60 2.10
N CYS A 131 23.09 5.31 1.16
CA CYS A 131 24.17 6.21 0.76
C CYS A 131 23.64 7.54 0.23
N VAL A 132 22.63 7.53 -0.64
CA VAL A 132 22.03 8.75 -1.19
C VAL A 132 21.38 9.60 -0.09
N TYR A 133 20.62 9.00 0.84
CA TYR A 133 19.98 9.75 1.92
C TYR A 133 20.97 10.41 2.88
N VAL A 134 22.07 9.74 3.20
CA VAL A 134 23.12 10.33 4.05
C VAL A 134 23.91 11.40 3.30
N LEU A 135 24.29 11.16 2.04
CA LEU A 135 25.10 12.10 1.26
C LEU A 135 24.32 13.33 0.76
N THR A 136 23.01 13.23 0.58
CA THR A 136 22.15 14.37 0.22
C THR A 136 21.97 15.36 1.38
N GLY A 137 22.47 15.04 2.57
CA GLY A 137 22.46 15.93 3.72
C GLY A 137 21.09 16.03 4.42
N LEU A 138 20.21 15.04 4.21
CA LEU A 138 18.86 14.99 4.79
C LEU A 138 18.87 14.98 6.33
N TYR A 139 19.96 14.48 6.94
CA TYR A 139 20.17 14.41 8.39
C TYR A 139 21.10 15.50 8.95
N GLY A 140 21.67 16.34 8.08
CA GLY A 140 22.69 17.35 8.37
C GLY A 140 23.80 17.36 7.30
N GLN A 141 24.56 18.46 7.20
CA GLN A 141 25.66 18.52 6.25
C GLN A 141 26.76 17.50 6.62
N PRO A 142 27.28 16.68 5.68
CA PRO A 142 28.31 15.68 5.97
C PRO A 142 29.60 16.25 6.59
N SER A 143 29.87 17.55 6.36
CA SER A 143 30.98 18.30 6.96
C SER A 143 30.82 18.48 8.47
N ASP A 144 29.58 18.62 8.95
CA ASP A 144 29.27 18.99 10.33
C ASP A 144 29.03 17.74 11.20
N LEU A 145 28.55 16.65 10.59
CA LEU A 145 28.37 15.34 11.25
C LEU A 145 29.69 14.58 11.46
N GLY A 146 30.70 14.85 10.64
CA GLY A 146 31.92 14.06 10.59
C GLY A 146 31.74 12.72 9.87
N ALA A 147 32.78 12.31 9.12
CA ALA A 147 32.73 11.11 8.27
C ALA A 147 32.44 9.81 9.06
N GLY A 148 32.86 9.73 10.32
CA GLY A 148 32.62 8.57 11.18
C GLY A 148 31.14 8.33 11.51
N ILE A 149 30.38 9.40 11.81
CA ILE A 149 28.94 9.30 12.10
C ILE A 149 28.17 8.99 10.82
N CYS A 150 28.57 9.57 9.68
CA CYS A 150 27.96 9.29 8.38
C CYS A 150 28.07 7.80 8.02
N VAL A 151 29.25 7.18 8.19
CA VAL A 151 29.45 5.74 7.94
C VAL A 151 28.59 4.90 8.89
N LEU A 152 28.53 5.27 10.17
CA LEU A 152 27.73 4.55 11.15
C LEU A 152 26.22 4.61 10.82
N LEU A 153 25.72 5.76 10.36
CA LEU A 153 24.34 5.94 9.92
C LEU A 153 24.03 5.08 8.69
N ILE A 154 24.93 5.03 7.70
CA ILE A 154 24.78 4.16 6.53
C ILE A 154 24.70 2.68 6.97
N VAL A 155 25.61 2.23 7.83
CA VAL A 155 25.61 0.85 8.33
C VAL A 155 24.32 0.53 9.09
N GLN A 156 23.85 1.44 9.95
CA GLN A 156 22.62 1.26 10.71
C GLN A 156 21.40 1.10 9.78
N LEU A 157 21.28 1.95 8.76
CA LEU A 157 20.21 1.88 7.77
C LEU A 157 20.27 0.60 6.92
N VAL A 158 21.46 0.18 6.51
CA VAL A 158 21.64 -1.05 5.72
C VAL A 158 21.32 -2.29 6.55
N VAL A 159 21.74 -2.34 7.81
CA VAL A 159 21.39 -3.44 8.72
C VAL A 159 19.88 -3.50 8.96
N ALA A 160 19.23 -2.35 9.20
CA ALA A 160 17.79 -2.29 9.33
C ALA A 160 17.07 -2.78 8.05
N GLY A 161 17.50 -2.31 6.88
CA GLY A 161 16.97 -2.76 5.59
C GLY A 161 17.15 -4.26 5.35
N LEU A 162 18.30 -4.82 5.72
CA LEU A 162 18.56 -6.25 5.63
C LEU A 162 17.62 -7.07 6.54
N VAL A 163 17.37 -6.61 7.77
CA VAL A 163 16.42 -7.24 8.69
C VAL A 163 15.02 -7.25 8.09
N VAL A 164 14.56 -6.14 7.50
CA VAL A 164 13.23 -6.08 6.86
C VAL A 164 13.11 -7.02 5.67
N ILE A 165 14.15 -7.11 4.83
CA ILE A 165 14.20 -8.05 3.70
C ILE A 165 14.07 -9.50 4.20
N LEU A 166 14.77 -9.87 5.27
CA LEU A 166 14.70 -11.20 5.86
C LEU A 166 13.33 -11.48 6.53
N LEU A 167 12.72 -10.49 7.17
CA LEU A 167 11.37 -10.61 7.74
C LEU A 167 10.31 -10.83 6.68
N ASP A 168 10.38 -10.12 5.54
CA ASP A 168 9.48 -10.36 4.40
C ASP A 168 9.67 -11.77 3.83
N GLU A 169 10.92 -12.22 3.68
CA GLU A 169 11.21 -13.57 3.21
C GLU A 169 10.67 -14.66 4.15
N LEU A 170 10.82 -14.47 5.46
CA LEU A 170 10.27 -15.39 6.47
C LEU A 170 8.75 -15.55 6.29
N LEU A 171 8.04 -14.44 6.08
CA LEU A 171 6.59 -14.48 5.84
C LEU A 171 6.24 -15.15 4.50
N GLN A 172 6.97 -14.83 3.42
CA GLN A 172 6.74 -15.39 2.09
C GLN A 172 7.05 -16.88 1.97
N LYS A 173 8.01 -17.40 2.75
CA LYS A 173 8.35 -18.85 2.76
C LYS A 173 7.32 -19.73 3.47
N GLY A 174 6.25 -19.14 3.98
CA GLY A 174 5.09 -19.85 4.52
C GLY A 174 5.05 -19.94 6.04
N TYR A 175 5.99 -19.31 6.76
CA TYR A 175 5.84 -19.07 8.19
C TYR A 175 4.76 -18.02 8.48
N GLY A 176 4.45 -17.14 7.52
CA GLY A 176 3.39 -16.15 7.61
C GLY A 176 2.07 -16.60 6.98
N LEU A 177 0.99 -15.90 7.32
CA LEU A 177 -0.33 -16.06 6.69
C LEU A 177 -0.44 -15.36 5.32
N GLY A 178 0.60 -14.65 4.87
CA GLY A 178 0.61 -13.87 3.63
C GLY A 178 1.94 -13.14 3.40
N SER A 179 1.93 -12.10 2.55
CA SER A 179 3.14 -11.35 2.17
C SER A 179 3.55 -10.32 3.23
N GLY A 180 4.85 -10.17 3.50
CA GLY A 180 5.35 -9.17 4.45
C GLY A 180 5.04 -7.74 4.01
N ILE A 181 5.21 -7.45 2.72
CA ILE A 181 4.93 -6.13 2.13
C ILE A 181 3.51 -5.64 2.48
N SER A 182 2.49 -6.47 2.23
CA SER A 182 1.10 -6.09 2.53
C SER A 182 0.85 -5.89 4.02
N LEU A 183 1.44 -6.73 4.86
CA LEU A 183 1.28 -6.65 6.31
C LEU A 183 1.89 -5.36 6.87
N PHE A 184 3.09 -4.99 6.42
CA PHE A 184 3.79 -3.78 6.89
C PHE A 184 3.07 -2.50 6.48
N ILE A 185 2.56 -2.42 5.25
CA ILE A 185 1.73 -1.29 4.78
C ILE A 185 0.47 -1.16 5.63
N ALA A 186 -0.28 -2.25 5.79
CA ALA A 186 -1.53 -2.23 6.55
C ALA A 186 -1.30 -1.83 8.02
N THR A 187 -0.20 -2.29 8.63
CA THR A 187 0.17 -1.96 10.01
C THR A 187 0.45 -0.48 10.19
N ASN A 188 1.26 0.13 9.31
CA ASN A 188 1.60 1.55 9.39
C ASN A 188 0.37 2.45 9.21
N ILE A 189 -0.55 2.08 8.31
CA ILE A 189 -1.81 2.81 8.11
C ILE A 189 -2.68 2.71 9.37
N CYS A 190 -2.84 1.52 9.94
CA CYS A 190 -3.59 1.32 11.19
C CYS A 190 -2.97 2.10 12.36
N GLU A 191 -1.63 2.10 12.47
CA GLU A 191 -0.89 2.89 13.46
C GLU A 191 -1.19 4.38 13.32
N SER A 192 -1.13 4.93 12.10
CA SER A 192 -1.43 6.35 11.84
C SER A 192 -2.88 6.71 12.20
N ILE A 193 -3.84 5.84 11.90
CA ILE A 193 -5.26 6.05 12.24
C ILE A 193 -5.45 6.06 13.75
N VAL A 194 -4.87 5.07 14.46
CA VAL A 194 -4.96 4.98 15.92
C VAL A 194 -4.27 6.18 16.58
N TRP A 195 -3.10 6.58 16.08
CA TRP A 195 -2.38 7.76 16.58
C TRP A 195 -3.22 9.04 16.42
N LYS A 196 -3.81 9.29 15.25
CA LYS A 196 -4.69 10.45 15.03
C LYS A 196 -5.97 10.43 15.88
N ALA A 197 -6.44 9.25 16.25
CA ALA A 197 -7.63 9.10 17.11
C ALA A 197 -7.32 9.31 18.60
N PHE A 198 -6.16 8.83 19.07
CA PHE A 198 -5.81 8.72 20.49
C PHE A 198 -4.49 9.42 20.89
N SER A 199 -3.96 10.34 20.09
CA SER A 199 -2.70 11.01 20.42
C SER A 199 -2.84 11.86 21.70
N PRO A 200 -1.96 11.65 22.71
CA PRO A 200 -1.99 12.37 23.98
C PRO A 200 -1.23 13.71 23.92
N THR A 201 -0.65 14.05 22.77
CA THR A 201 0.08 15.29 22.53
C THR A 201 -0.86 16.49 22.59
N THR A 202 -0.36 17.60 23.16
CA THR A 202 -1.10 18.86 23.22
C THR A 202 -0.43 19.88 22.32
N ILE A 203 -1.24 20.60 21.55
CA ILE A 203 -0.80 21.71 20.71
C ILE A 203 -1.49 22.96 21.23
N ASN A 204 -0.70 24.00 21.48
CA ASN A 204 -1.24 25.27 21.98
C ASN A 204 -1.38 26.25 20.80
N THR A 205 -2.58 26.32 20.24
CA THR A 205 -2.98 27.22 19.15
C THR A 205 -3.36 28.63 19.64
N GLY A 206 -2.94 29.01 20.85
CA GLY A 206 -3.18 30.34 21.43
C GLY A 206 -4.54 30.52 22.11
N ARG A 207 -5.41 29.50 22.08
CA ARG A 207 -6.70 29.44 22.81
C ARG A 207 -6.66 28.52 24.04
N GLY A 208 -5.49 27.97 24.36
CA GLY A 208 -5.28 26.98 25.41
C GLY A 208 -4.67 25.68 24.85
N PRO A 209 -4.27 24.74 25.73
CA PRO A 209 -3.77 23.43 25.30
C PRO A 209 -4.92 22.61 24.71
N GLU A 210 -4.83 22.29 23.42
CA GLU A 210 -5.76 21.41 22.75
C GLU A 210 -5.08 20.05 22.52
N PHE A 211 -5.73 18.95 22.90
CA PHE A 211 -5.23 17.62 22.54
C PHE A 211 -5.34 17.40 21.02
N GLU A 212 -4.32 16.76 20.45
CA GLU A 212 -4.29 16.39 19.03
C GLU A 212 -5.26 15.25 18.72
N GLY A 213 -5.43 14.30 19.65
CA GLY A 213 -6.25 13.11 19.44
C GLY A 213 -7.74 13.44 19.48
N ALA A 214 -8.47 13.04 18.43
CA ALA A 214 -9.91 13.35 18.28
C ALA A 214 -10.75 12.92 19.49
N ILE A 215 -10.48 11.74 20.06
CA ILE A 215 -11.27 11.20 21.19
C ILE A 215 -10.86 11.85 22.50
N ILE A 216 -9.54 12.01 22.72
CA ILE A 216 -9.01 12.62 23.94
C ILE A 216 -9.43 14.09 24.02
N ALA A 217 -9.38 14.81 22.90
CA ALA A 217 -9.87 16.18 22.78
C ALA A 217 -11.38 16.28 23.09
N LEU A 218 -12.19 15.35 22.58
CA LEU A 218 -13.62 15.32 22.89
C LEU A 218 -13.86 15.17 24.40
N PHE A 219 -13.18 14.24 25.06
CA PHE A 219 -13.33 14.06 26.51
C PHE A 219 -12.83 15.27 27.29
N HIS A 220 -11.67 15.83 26.93
CA HIS A 220 -11.10 16.99 27.61
C HIS A 220 -11.97 18.24 27.47
N LEU A 221 -12.45 18.54 26.26
CA LEU A 221 -13.32 19.69 25.99
C LEU A 221 -14.68 19.53 26.67
N LEU A 222 -15.25 18.32 26.68
CA LEU A 222 -16.54 18.05 27.32
C LEU A 222 -16.47 18.14 28.86
N LEU A 223 -15.33 17.78 29.45
CA LEU A 223 -15.15 17.80 30.91
C LEU A 223 -14.73 19.18 31.45
N THR A 224 -13.96 19.94 30.67
CA THR A 224 -13.34 21.20 31.14
C THR A 224 -14.22 22.41 30.88
N TRP A 225 -15.04 22.42 29.83
CA TRP A 225 -15.88 23.58 29.48
C TRP A 225 -17.29 23.47 30.06
N SER A 226 -17.79 24.56 30.65
CA SER A 226 -19.15 24.65 31.20
C SER A 226 -20.25 24.66 30.12
N ASP A 227 -19.96 25.21 28.94
CA ASP A 227 -20.88 25.26 27.79
C ASP A 227 -20.82 24.01 26.93
N LYS A 228 -21.57 22.97 27.34
CA LYS A 228 -21.59 21.65 26.68
C LYS A 228 -21.92 21.71 25.18
N GLN A 229 -22.82 22.59 24.74
CA GLN A 229 -23.21 22.69 23.32
C GLN A 229 -22.13 23.32 22.43
N ARG A 230 -21.40 24.31 22.97
CA ARG A 230 -20.30 24.96 22.25
C ARG A 230 -19.07 24.05 22.19
N ALA A 231 -18.75 23.38 23.30
CA ALA A 231 -17.69 22.38 23.36
C ALA A 231 -17.93 21.21 22.40
N LEU A 232 -19.16 20.73 22.27
CA LEU A 232 -19.51 19.68 21.30
C LEU A 232 -19.34 20.16 19.86
N ARG A 233 -19.80 21.37 19.53
CA ARG A 233 -19.65 21.92 18.17
C ARG A 233 -18.19 22.14 17.81
N GLU A 234 -17.38 22.61 18.74
CA GLU A 234 -15.96 22.89 18.53
C GLU A 234 -15.13 21.59 18.46
N ALA A 235 -15.49 20.55 19.21
CA ALA A 235 -14.88 19.22 19.13
C ALA A 235 -15.26 18.44 17.86
N PHE A 236 -16.44 18.69 17.27
CA PHE A 236 -16.89 18.01 16.06
C PHE A 236 -16.43 18.68 14.75
N TYR A 237 -16.25 20.01 14.72
CA TYR A 237 -16.01 20.80 13.50
C TYR A 237 -14.70 21.60 13.51
N ARG A 238 -13.63 21.08 14.13
CA ARG A 238 -12.33 21.75 14.18
C ARG A 238 -11.62 21.69 12.83
N GLN A 239 -11.22 22.82 12.25
CA GLN A 239 -10.61 22.80 10.90
C GLN A 239 -9.11 22.43 10.91
N ASN A 240 -8.42 22.59 12.04
CA ASN A 240 -6.96 22.47 12.12
C ASN A 240 -6.47 21.14 12.71
N LEU A 241 -7.34 20.31 13.29
CA LEU A 241 -6.96 19.08 14.01
C LEU A 241 -7.92 17.92 13.66
N PRO A 242 -7.49 16.66 13.87
CA PRO A 242 -8.35 15.49 13.74
C PRO A 242 -9.68 15.63 14.50
N ASN A 243 -10.79 15.56 13.78
CA ASN A 243 -12.12 15.66 14.36
C ASN A 243 -12.76 14.30 14.63
N VAL A 244 -13.76 14.32 15.52
CA VAL A 244 -14.69 13.21 15.73
C VAL A 244 -15.53 12.94 14.47
N MET A 245 -15.87 13.98 13.71
CA MET A 245 -16.54 13.81 12.41
C MET A 245 -15.67 13.02 11.42
N ASN A 246 -14.37 13.32 11.37
CA ASN A 246 -13.41 12.64 10.50
C ASN A 246 -13.25 11.16 10.91
N LEU A 247 -13.25 10.87 12.22
CA LEU A 247 -13.25 9.50 12.73
C LEU A 247 -14.52 8.74 12.34
N LEU A 248 -15.69 9.37 12.46
CA LEU A 248 -16.97 8.77 12.08
C LEU A 248 -17.04 8.55 10.56
N ALA A 249 -16.53 9.49 9.77
CA ALA A 249 -16.37 9.34 8.32
C ALA A 249 -15.47 8.14 7.98
N THR A 250 -14.32 7.99 8.64
CA THR A 250 -13.45 6.81 8.46
C THR A 250 -14.19 5.51 8.78
N LEU A 251 -14.97 5.46 9.86
CA LEU A 251 -15.74 4.27 10.24
C LEU A 251 -16.85 3.95 9.20
N ALA A 252 -17.52 4.98 8.69
CA ALA A 252 -18.54 4.82 7.64
C ALA A 252 -17.92 4.31 6.33
N VAL A 253 -16.79 4.86 5.91
CA VAL A 253 -16.03 4.38 4.74
C VAL A 253 -15.57 2.95 4.96
N PHE A 254 -15.00 2.63 6.12
CA PHE A 254 -14.58 1.27 6.47
C PHE A 254 -15.71 0.25 6.34
N ALA A 255 -16.90 0.56 6.87
CA ALA A 255 -18.08 -0.30 6.75
C ALA A 255 -18.55 -0.45 5.29
N ALA A 256 -18.56 0.64 4.53
CA ALA A 256 -18.95 0.63 3.12
C ALA A 256 -17.99 -0.23 2.26
N VAL A 257 -16.68 -0.15 2.52
CA VAL A 257 -15.67 -0.94 1.81
C VAL A 257 -15.82 -2.43 2.11
N ILE A 258 -16.01 -2.82 3.38
CA ILE A 258 -16.25 -4.22 3.74
C ILE A 258 -17.50 -4.76 3.05
N TYR A 259 -18.58 -3.98 3.03
CA TYR A 259 -19.82 -4.37 2.34
C TYR A 259 -19.58 -4.57 0.84
N LEU A 260 -18.87 -3.64 0.18
CA LEU A 260 -18.57 -3.72 -1.25
C LEU A 260 -17.61 -4.87 -1.59
N GLN A 261 -16.71 -5.22 -0.68
CA GLN A 261 -15.77 -6.33 -0.81
C GLN A 261 -16.48 -7.70 -0.83
N GLY A 262 -17.65 -7.79 -0.20
CA GLY A 262 -18.48 -8.99 -0.18
C GLY A 262 -19.12 -9.35 -1.53
N PHE A 263 -19.20 -8.42 -2.48
CA PHE A 263 -19.79 -8.69 -3.79
C PHE A 263 -18.93 -9.63 -4.64
N ARG A 264 -19.49 -10.82 -4.90
CA ARG A 264 -18.89 -11.85 -5.75
C ARG A 264 -19.92 -12.42 -6.72
N VAL A 265 -19.50 -12.59 -7.97
CA VAL A 265 -20.25 -13.28 -9.01
C VAL A 265 -19.76 -14.72 -9.07
N GLU A 266 -20.61 -15.66 -8.67
CA GLU A 266 -20.26 -17.07 -8.65
C GLU A 266 -20.58 -17.74 -10.00
N ILE A 267 -19.54 -18.24 -10.67
CA ILE A 267 -19.68 -18.99 -11.92
C ILE A 267 -19.69 -20.49 -11.59
N PRO A 268 -20.77 -21.24 -11.89
CA PRO A 268 -20.83 -22.66 -11.57
C PRO A 268 -19.89 -23.47 -12.48
N VAL A 269 -18.95 -24.19 -11.87
CA VAL A 269 -18.00 -25.08 -12.55
C VAL A 269 -18.21 -26.53 -12.11
N LYS A 270 -18.04 -27.45 -13.04
CA LYS A 270 -18.08 -28.89 -12.79
C LYS A 270 -16.75 -29.51 -13.20
N SER A 271 -16.28 -30.49 -12.44
CA SER A 271 -15.14 -31.29 -12.87
C SER A 271 -15.55 -32.18 -14.04
N SER A 272 -14.77 -32.16 -15.12
CA SER A 272 -14.90 -33.11 -16.22
C SER A 272 -14.22 -34.43 -15.91
N ARG A 273 -13.21 -34.43 -15.01
CA ARG A 273 -12.47 -35.64 -14.63
C ARG A 273 -13.21 -36.49 -13.60
N GLN A 274 -13.90 -35.87 -12.64
CA GLN A 274 -14.66 -36.56 -11.60
C GLN A 274 -16.14 -36.19 -11.68
N ARG A 275 -16.98 -37.17 -12.03
CA ARG A 275 -18.44 -36.98 -12.10
C ARG A 275 -18.98 -36.67 -10.69
N GLY A 276 -19.81 -35.63 -10.59
CA GLY A 276 -20.51 -35.25 -9.35
C GLY A 276 -19.86 -34.10 -8.56
N MET A 277 -18.59 -33.80 -8.81
CA MET A 277 -17.92 -32.68 -8.14
C MET A 277 -18.30 -31.35 -8.80
N ARG A 278 -19.20 -30.61 -8.15
CA ARG A 278 -19.60 -29.24 -8.50
C ARG A 278 -18.89 -28.27 -7.56
N GLY A 279 -18.41 -27.16 -8.11
CA GLY A 279 -17.90 -26.03 -7.34
C GLY A 279 -18.38 -24.72 -7.96
N SER A 280 -18.24 -23.63 -7.22
CA SER A 280 -18.37 -22.29 -7.78
C SER A 280 -16.99 -21.64 -7.89
N TYR A 281 -16.75 -20.96 -9.00
CA TYR A 281 -15.59 -20.10 -9.17
C TYR A 281 -16.03 -18.64 -8.92
N PRO A 282 -15.71 -18.05 -7.75
CA PRO A 282 -16.14 -16.69 -7.43
C PRO A 282 -15.26 -15.66 -8.13
N VAL A 283 -15.87 -14.82 -8.95
CA VAL A 283 -15.27 -13.61 -9.53
C VAL A 283 -15.69 -12.41 -8.67
N ARG A 284 -14.76 -11.85 -7.90
CA ARG A 284 -15.06 -10.71 -7.02
C ARG A 284 -15.24 -9.43 -7.83
N LEU A 285 -16.02 -8.50 -7.29
CA LEU A 285 -16.15 -7.14 -7.83
C LEU A 285 -14.77 -6.47 -7.90
N PHE A 286 -13.98 -6.59 -6.84
CA PHE A 286 -12.58 -6.14 -6.80
C PHE A 286 -11.65 -7.22 -7.36
N TYR A 287 -11.78 -7.49 -8.66
CA TYR A 287 -11.08 -8.58 -9.35
C TYR A 287 -9.55 -8.45 -9.29
N THR A 288 -9.02 -7.25 -9.52
CA THR A 288 -7.59 -6.91 -9.47
C THR A 288 -7.11 -6.51 -8.07
N SER A 289 -7.97 -6.67 -7.04
CA SER A 289 -7.70 -6.29 -5.66
C SER A 289 -7.22 -4.83 -5.53
N ASN A 290 -6.13 -4.60 -4.80
CA ASN A 290 -5.58 -3.30 -4.43
C ASN A 290 -4.50 -2.75 -5.39
N MET A 291 -4.10 -3.51 -6.40
CA MET A 291 -2.98 -3.11 -7.27
C MET A 291 -3.26 -1.82 -8.07
N PRO A 292 -4.46 -1.60 -8.65
CA PRO A 292 -4.71 -0.40 -9.46
C PRO A 292 -4.60 0.90 -8.65
N ILE A 293 -5.14 0.91 -7.41
CA ILE A 293 -5.07 2.09 -6.55
C ILE A 293 -3.65 2.34 -6.06
N MET A 294 -2.88 1.27 -5.78
CA MET A 294 -1.48 1.38 -5.41
C MET A 294 -0.64 1.95 -6.56
N LEU A 295 -0.86 1.49 -7.81
CA LEU A 295 -0.16 2.00 -9.00
C LEU A 295 -0.53 3.46 -9.30
N GLN A 296 -1.82 3.80 -9.21
CA GLN A 296 -2.29 5.16 -9.42
C GLN A 296 -1.69 6.12 -8.39
N SER A 297 -1.67 5.73 -7.12
CA SER A 297 -1.13 6.54 -6.03
C SER A 297 0.39 6.69 -6.17
N ALA A 298 1.10 5.61 -6.51
CA ALA A 298 2.54 5.67 -6.79
C ALA A 298 2.87 6.59 -7.98
N LEU A 299 2.06 6.56 -9.04
CA LEU A 299 2.22 7.47 -10.18
C LEU A 299 2.01 8.93 -9.78
N CYS A 300 0.99 9.23 -8.96
CA CYS A 300 0.76 10.58 -8.47
C CYS A 300 1.90 11.06 -7.58
N SER A 301 2.36 10.24 -6.63
CA SER A 301 3.48 10.59 -5.76
C SER A 301 4.78 10.84 -6.54
N ASN A 302 5.05 10.06 -7.59
CA ASN A 302 6.21 10.29 -8.45
C ASN A 302 6.09 11.61 -9.24
N ILE A 303 4.90 11.92 -9.77
CA ILE A 303 4.66 13.19 -10.46
C ILE A 303 4.81 14.37 -9.51
N PHE A 304 4.28 14.26 -8.28
CA PHE A 304 4.42 15.29 -7.25
C PHE A 304 5.87 15.51 -6.85
N LEU A 305 6.64 14.45 -6.65
CA LEU A 305 8.05 14.53 -6.33
C LEU A 305 8.84 15.21 -7.46
N ILE A 306 8.64 14.79 -8.71
CA ILE A 306 9.31 15.39 -9.87
C ILE A 306 8.93 16.87 -9.98
N SER A 307 7.64 17.19 -9.82
CA SER A 307 7.12 18.56 -9.84
C SER A 307 7.79 19.42 -8.77
N GLN A 308 7.85 18.94 -7.53
CA GLN A 308 8.44 19.67 -6.41
C GLN A 308 9.95 19.88 -6.62
N MET A 309 10.68 18.87 -7.09
CA MET A 309 12.12 18.99 -7.38
C MET A 309 12.40 19.96 -8.53
N LEU A 310 11.59 19.92 -9.61
CA LEU A 310 11.72 20.86 -10.72
C LEU A 310 11.43 22.28 -10.27
N TYR A 311 10.38 22.49 -9.46
CA TYR A 311 10.03 23.79 -8.93
C TYR A 311 11.11 24.36 -8.01
N SER A 312 11.72 23.51 -7.16
CA SER A 312 12.83 23.91 -6.28
C SER A 312 14.09 24.35 -7.04
N ARG A 313 14.36 23.80 -8.24
CA ARG A 313 15.55 24.15 -9.03
C ARG A 313 15.30 25.20 -10.11
N PHE A 314 14.10 25.25 -10.69
CA PHE A 314 13.78 26.07 -11.86
C PHE A 314 12.41 26.74 -11.72
N SER A 315 12.25 27.55 -10.67
CA SER A 315 10.99 28.25 -10.35
C SER A 315 10.52 29.21 -11.45
N ASP A 316 11.41 29.74 -12.29
CA ASP A 316 11.07 30.75 -13.32
C ASP A 316 10.61 30.18 -14.67
N ASN A 317 10.77 28.89 -14.93
CA ASN A 317 10.38 28.30 -16.21
C ASN A 317 8.85 28.16 -16.33
N ILE A 318 8.29 28.62 -17.46
CA ILE A 318 6.84 28.57 -17.75
C ILE A 318 6.32 27.12 -17.71
N LEU A 319 7.08 26.16 -18.23
CA LEU A 319 6.76 24.73 -18.21
C LEU A 319 6.71 24.18 -16.77
N VAL A 320 7.57 24.67 -15.88
CA VAL A 320 7.64 24.23 -14.48
C VAL A 320 6.46 24.80 -13.70
N LYS A 321 6.13 26.08 -13.91
CA LYS A 321 4.92 26.71 -13.33
C LYS A 321 3.62 26.03 -13.80
N LEU A 322 3.56 25.58 -15.06
CA LEU A 322 2.43 24.82 -15.57
C LEU A 322 2.32 23.44 -14.89
N LEU A 323 3.46 22.80 -14.64
CA LEU A 323 3.53 21.46 -14.06
C LEU A 323 3.11 21.47 -12.58
N GLY A 324 3.55 22.46 -11.81
CA GLY A 324 3.07 22.70 -10.45
C GLY A 324 3.85 23.79 -9.71
N VAL A 325 3.12 24.72 -9.10
CA VAL A 325 3.66 25.72 -8.16
C VAL A 325 3.42 25.21 -6.74
N TRP A 326 4.49 25.11 -5.96
CA TRP A 326 4.45 24.59 -4.60
C TRP A 326 4.64 25.72 -3.59
N GLU A 327 3.69 25.90 -2.68
CA GLU A 327 3.72 26.94 -1.66
C GLU A 327 3.53 26.33 -0.26
N PRO A 328 4.27 26.80 0.77
CA PRO A 328 4.03 26.41 2.15
C PRO A 328 2.74 27.06 2.67
N ARG A 329 1.90 26.29 3.38
CA ARG A 329 0.65 26.80 3.98
C ARG A 329 0.91 27.39 5.37
N GLU A 330 0.18 28.46 5.73
CA GLU A 330 0.23 29.04 7.08
C GLU A 330 -0.09 27.98 8.15
N GLY A 331 0.89 27.68 9.01
CA GLY A 331 0.75 26.70 10.10
C GLY A 331 1.35 25.30 9.85
N SER A 332 1.88 25.00 8.66
CA SER A 332 2.61 23.75 8.40
C SER A 332 3.81 23.97 7.47
N ALA A 333 4.98 23.41 7.81
CA ALA A 333 6.17 23.43 6.96
C ALA A 333 6.06 22.53 5.70
N GLN A 334 4.87 22.00 5.40
CA GLN A 334 4.60 21.16 4.23
C GLN A 334 4.25 22.01 3.02
N LEU A 335 4.92 21.73 1.90
CA LEU A 335 4.60 22.34 0.61
C LEU A 335 3.36 21.65 0.01
N HIS A 336 2.36 22.45 -0.34
CA HIS A 336 1.22 22.01 -1.12
C HIS A 336 1.28 22.59 -2.52
N ALA A 337 0.79 21.86 -3.50
CA ALA A 337 0.61 22.40 -4.85
C ALA A 337 -0.51 23.44 -4.81
N ALA A 338 -0.22 24.71 -5.09
CA ALA A 338 -1.19 25.79 -5.10
C ALA A 338 -1.79 26.03 -6.50
N SER A 339 -1.03 25.74 -7.56
CA SER A 339 -1.51 25.84 -8.94
C SER A 339 -0.76 24.90 -9.88
N GLY A 340 -1.35 24.56 -11.04
CA GLY A 340 -0.75 23.72 -12.09
C GLY A 340 -1.37 22.33 -12.22
N ILE A 341 -0.76 21.46 -13.04
CA ILE A 341 -1.24 20.08 -13.26
C ILE A 341 -1.20 19.29 -11.94
N ALA A 342 -0.15 19.48 -11.14
CA ALA A 342 -0.03 18.86 -9.82
C ALA A 342 -1.17 19.25 -8.88
N TYR A 343 -1.68 20.49 -8.98
CA TYR A 343 -2.85 20.91 -8.20
C TYR A 343 -4.08 20.10 -8.60
N TYR A 344 -4.41 19.97 -9.89
CA TYR A 344 -5.56 19.17 -10.36
C TYR A 344 -5.47 17.67 -10.06
N MET A 345 -4.26 17.14 -9.87
CA MET A 345 -4.04 15.75 -9.48
C MET A 345 -4.07 15.55 -7.96
N SER A 346 -3.88 16.61 -7.18
CA SER A 346 -3.92 16.53 -5.73
C SER A 346 -5.36 16.47 -5.21
N PRO A 347 -5.64 15.69 -4.14
CA PRO A 347 -6.97 15.64 -3.56
C PRO A 347 -7.32 16.98 -2.88
N PRO A 348 -8.58 17.44 -2.96
CA PRO A 348 -9.05 18.55 -2.16
C PRO A 348 -9.00 18.17 -0.67
N LEU A 349 -8.43 19.04 0.16
CA LEU A 349 -8.16 18.72 1.57
C LEU A 349 -9.41 18.80 2.45
N ASN A 350 -10.30 19.75 2.14
CA ASN A 350 -11.51 20.02 2.92
C ASN A 350 -12.75 20.07 2.04
N PHE A 351 -13.89 19.67 2.60
CA PHE A 351 -15.21 19.81 1.97
C PHE A 351 -15.51 21.27 1.55
N THR A 352 -14.99 22.25 2.31
CA THR A 352 -15.11 23.67 1.98
C THR A 352 -14.27 24.07 0.77
N GLU A 353 -13.05 23.53 0.62
CA GLU A 353 -12.20 23.79 -0.55
C GLU A 353 -12.79 23.12 -1.80
N ALA A 354 -13.37 21.92 -1.65
CA ALA A 354 -14.06 21.23 -2.74
C ALA A 354 -15.29 22.01 -3.26
N LEU A 355 -15.99 22.73 -2.39
CA LEU A 355 -17.12 23.59 -2.72
C LEU A 355 -16.73 24.92 -3.36
N LEU A 356 -15.57 25.47 -2.97
CA LEU A 356 -15.06 26.73 -3.51
C LEU A 356 -14.58 26.56 -4.95
N ASP A 357 -13.91 25.45 -5.26
CA ASP A 357 -13.40 25.15 -6.61
C ASP A 357 -14.03 23.87 -7.20
N PRO A 358 -15.30 23.94 -7.66
CA PRO A 358 -16.02 22.77 -8.19
C PRO A 358 -15.37 22.18 -9.46
N ILE A 359 -14.68 23.01 -10.24
CA ILE A 359 -13.97 22.58 -11.46
C ILE A 359 -12.79 21.68 -11.08
N HIS A 360 -12.02 22.07 -10.07
CA HIS A 360 -10.89 21.28 -9.57
C HIS A 360 -11.37 19.92 -9.07
N THR A 361 -12.42 19.90 -8.25
CA THR A 361 -13.03 18.67 -7.73
C THR A 361 -13.54 17.75 -8.85
N ALA A 362 -14.20 18.31 -9.88
CA ALA A 362 -14.71 17.53 -11.00
C ALA A 362 -13.59 16.89 -11.84
N ILE A 363 -12.51 17.63 -12.10
CA ILE A 363 -11.33 17.12 -12.82
C ILE A 363 -10.64 16.02 -12.01
N TYR A 364 -10.48 16.22 -10.70
CA TYR A 364 -9.88 15.23 -9.81
C TYR A 364 -10.70 13.92 -9.78
N ILE A 365 -12.04 14.01 -9.62
CA ILE A 365 -12.93 12.83 -9.67
C ILE A 365 -12.79 12.10 -11.01
N ALA A 366 -12.87 12.83 -12.12
CA ALA A 366 -12.79 12.23 -13.45
C ALA A 366 -11.43 11.55 -13.68
N PHE A 367 -10.34 12.22 -13.29
CA PHE A 367 -8.98 11.68 -13.38
C PHE A 367 -8.83 10.40 -12.54
N MET A 368 -9.26 10.41 -11.28
CA MET A 368 -9.16 9.26 -10.38
C MET A 368 -9.94 8.05 -10.91
N LEU A 369 -11.18 8.25 -11.35
CA LEU A 369 -12.03 7.17 -11.87
C LEU A 369 -11.46 6.57 -13.16
N VAL A 370 -11.06 7.43 -14.11
CA VAL A 370 -10.53 6.99 -15.40
C VAL A 370 -9.18 6.30 -15.22
N ALA A 371 -8.28 6.87 -14.42
CA ALA A 371 -6.97 6.27 -14.13
C ALA A 371 -7.13 4.90 -13.45
N CYS A 372 -7.97 4.78 -12.42
CA CYS A 372 -8.19 3.50 -11.73
C CYS A 372 -8.84 2.45 -12.64
N ALA A 373 -9.79 2.83 -13.50
CA ALA A 373 -10.43 1.92 -14.44
C ALA A 373 -9.45 1.44 -15.53
N LEU A 374 -8.62 2.34 -16.08
CA LEU A 374 -7.61 2.01 -17.08
C LEU A 374 -6.52 1.13 -16.49
N PHE A 375 -5.96 1.47 -15.32
CA PHE A 375 -4.95 0.66 -14.66
C PHE A 375 -5.48 -0.71 -14.26
N SER A 376 -6.73 -0.81 -13.81
CA SER A 376 -7.34 -2.11 -13.52
C SER A 376 -7.42 -2.98 -14.77
N LYS A 377 -7.82 -2.41 -15.91
CA LYS A 377 -7.92 -3.16 -17.17
C LYS A 377 -6.57 -3.62 -17.68
N THR A 378 -5.56 -2.76 -17.69
CA THR A 378 -4.21 -3.12 -18.14
C THR A 378 -3.54 -4.13 -17.20
N TRP A 379 -3.80 -4.03 -15.89
CA TRP A 379 -3.24 -4.95 -14.91
C TRP A 379 -3.74 -6.39 -15.06
N ILE A 380 -4.99 -6.60 -15.49
CA ILE A 380 -5.49 -7.96 -15.77
C ILE A 380 -4.65 -8.67 -16.84
N GLU A 381 -4.24 -7.92 -17.87
CA GLU A 381 -3.44 -8.46 -18.97
C GLU A 381 -2.02 -8.79 -18.51
N VAL A 382 -1.41 -7.93 -17.68
CA VAL A 382 -0.06 -8.13 -17.14
C VAL A 382 0.00 -9.23 -16.06
N SER A 383 -1.02 -9.33 -15.22
CA SER A 383 -1.07 -10.29 -14.11
C SER A 383 -1.34 -11.74 -14.53
N GLY A 384 -1.55 -12.01 -15.83
CA GLY A 384 -1.96 -13.34 -16.30
C GLY A 384 -3.34 -13.78 -15.78
N SER A 385 -4.15 -12.83 -15.30
CA SER A 385 -5.53 -13.04 -14.88
C SER A 385 -6.51 -12.73 -16.01
N ALA A 386 -6.03 -12.65 -17.24
CA ALA A 386 -6.85 -12.38 -18.40
C ALA A 386 -7.87 -13.51 -18.60
N PRO A 387 -9.05 -13.22 -19.20
CA PRO A 387 -10.06 -14.24 -19.47
C PRO A 387 -9.52 -15.46 -20.22
N ARG A 388 -8.47 -15.26 -21.04
CA ARG A 388 -7.80 -16.33 -21.80
C ARG A 388 -6.97 -17.24 -20.90
N ASP A 389 -6.20 -16.65 -19.99
CA ASP A 389 -5.29 -17.38 -19.11
C ASP A 389 -6.06 -18.13 -18.03
N VAL A 390 -7.07 -17.49 -17.45
CA VAL A 390 -7.99 -18.15 -16.50
C VAL A 390 -8.75 -19.30 -17.18
N ALA A 391 -9.21 -19.11 -18.42
CA ALA A 391 -9.86 -20.19 -19.16
C ALA A 391 -8.91 -21.35 -19.45
N LYS A 392 -7.63 -21.07 -19.77
CA LYS A 392 -6.60 -22.10 -19.93
C LYS A 392 -6.34 -22.83 -18.62
N GLN A 393 -6.18 -22.11 -17.51
CA GLN A 393 -5.96 -22.69 -16.18
C GLN A 393 -7.11 -23.60 -15.75
N LEU A 394 -8.36 -23.17 -15.92
CA LEU A 394 -9.55 -23.99 -15.64
C LEU A 394 -9.58 -25.25 -16.51
N LYS A 395 -9.20 -25.12 -17.79
CA LYS A 395 -9.12 -26.26 -18.71
C LYS A 395 -8.04 -27.26 -18.29
N ASP A 396 -6.86 -26.79 -17.89
CA ASP A 396 -5.75 -27.64 -17.46
C ASP A 396 -6.08 -28.38 -16.15
N GLN A 397 -6.89 -27.77 -15.28
CA GLN A 397 -7.46 -28.40 -14.08
C GLN A 397 -8.61 -29.38 -14.41
N GLY A 398 -9.10 -29.43 -15.65
CA GLY A 398 -10.22 -30.26 -16.06
C GLY A 398 -11.59 -29.75 -15.56
N LEU A 399 -11.71 -28.46 -15.27
CA LEU A 399 -12.95 -27.80 -14.89
C LEU A 399 -13.66 -27.25 -16.14
N VAL A 400 -14.96 -27.54 -16.25
CA VAL A 400 -15.81 -27.06 -17.35
C VAL A 400 -17.01 -26.35 -16.73
N MET A 401 -17.45 -25.25 -17.33
CA MET A 401 -18.64 -24.53 -16.87
C MET A 401 -19.89 -25.43 -16.93
N ALA A 402 -20.73 -25.38 -15.89
CA ALA A 402 -21.99 -26.13 -15.89
C ALA A 402 -22.93 -25.58 -17.00
N GLY A 403 -23.55 -26.47 -17.77
CA GLY A 403 -24.50 -26.11 -18.83
C GLY A 403 -23.89 -25.65 -20.17
N HIS A 404 -22.59 -25.38 -20.24
CA HIS A 404 -21.92 -24.83 -21.42
C HIS A 404 -20.88 -25.79 -22.00
N ARG A 405 -20.68 -25.74 -23.33
CA ARG A 405 -19.55 -26.43 -23.99
C ARG A 405 -18.23 -25.74 -23.62
N GLU A 406 -17.11 -26.45 -23.73
CA GLU A 406 -15.78 -25.91 -23.37
C GLU A 406 -15.45 -24.59 -24.08
N GLN A 407 -15.87 -24.42 -25.34
CA GLN A 407 -15.65 -23.18 -26.11
C GLN A 407 -16.48 -21.98 -25.60
N SER A 408 -17.65 -22.22 -24.99
CA SER A 408 -18.48 -21.16 -24.42
C SER A 408 -17.98 -20.64 -23.08
N MET A 409 -17.13 -21.40 -22.36
CA MET A 409 -16.54 -20.95 -21.10
C MET A 409 -15.74 -19.66 -21.29
N TYR A 410 -14.89 -19.61 -22.32
CA TYR A 410 -14.12 -18.39 -22.63
C TYR A 410 -15.01 -17.18 -22.97
N LYS A 411 -16.14 -17.40 -23.66
CA LYS A 411 -17.07 -16.30 -24.01
C LYS A 411 -17.71 -15.68 -22.76
N GLU A 412 -18.13 -16.50 -21.80
CA GLU A 412 -18.68 -16.01 -20.53
C GLU A 412 -17.60 -15.31 -19.68
N LEU A 413 -16.41 -15.90 -19.53
CA LEU A 413 -15.31 -15.24 -18.80
C LEU A 413 -14.92 -13.90 -19.43
N LYS A 414 -14.90 -13.82 -20.78
CA LYS A 414 -14.61 -12.57 -21.51
C LYS A 414 -15.68 -11.49 -21.30
N ARG A 415 -16.92 -11.87 -20.99
CA ARG A 415 -17.99 -10.92 -20.67
C ARG A 415 -17.88 -10.44 -19.22
N VAL A 416 -17.62 -11.34 -18.28
CA VAL A 416 -17.66 -11.07 -16.83
C VAL A 416 -16.38 -10.41 -16.31
N ILE A 417 -15.19 -10.90 -16.67
CA ILE A 417 -13.93 -10.45 -16.06
C ILE A 417 -13.59 -8.98 -16.40
N PRO A 418 -13.60 -8.55 -17.69
CA PRO A 418 -13.25 -7.17 -18.02
C PRO A 418 -14.27 -6.16 -17.47
N THR A 419 -15.55 -6.53 -17.42
CA THR A 419 -16.60 -5.66 -16.85
C THR A 419 -16.46 -5.57 -15.33
N ALA A 420 -16.26 -6.70 -14.64
CA ALA A 420 -16.00 -6.73 -13.21
C ALA A 420 -14.76 -5.90 -12.84
N ALA A 421 -13.68 -6.00 -13.60
CA ALA A 421 -12.45 -5.28 -13.26
C ALA A 421 -12.47 -3.79 -13.60
N ALA A 422 -13.06 -3.38 -14.73
CA ALA A 422 -13.21 -1.96 -15.05
C ALA A 422 -14.15 -1.28 -14.05
N PHE A 423 -15.29 -1.93 -13.74
CA PHE A 423 -16.24 -1.42 -12.76
C PHE A 423 -15.68 -1.46 -11.34
N GLY A 424 -14.99 -2.54 -10.96
CA GLY A 424 -14.30 -2.66 -9.68
C GLY A 424 -13.23 -1.58 -9.50
N GLY A 425 -12.40 -1.31 -10.51
CA GLY A 425 -11.41 -0.24 -10.48
C GLY A 425 -12.06 1.15 -10.34
N ALA A 426 -13.15 1.41 -11.08
CA ALA A 426 -13.90 2.65 -10.94
C ALA A 426 -14.56 2.79 -9.55
N CYS A 427 -15.13 1.72 -8.99
CA CYS A 427 -15.69 1.73 -7.64
C CYS A 427 -14.63 2.00 -6.57
N ILE A 428 -13.43 1.41 -6.66
CA ILE A 428 -12.31 1.73 -5.74
C ILE A 428 -11.94 3.21 -5.86
N GLY A 429 -11.82 3.73 -7.08
CA GLY A 429 -11.53 5.14 -7.31
C GLY A 429 -12.60 6.05 -6.70
N ALA A 430 -13.89 5.72 -6.89
CA ALA A 430 -15.01 6.48 -6.33
C ALA A 430 -14.99 6.48 -4.79
N LEU A 431 -14.70 5.33 -4.17
CA LEU A 431 -14.59 5.20 -2.72
C LEU A 431 -13.42 6.02 -2.17
N SER A 432 -12.27 6.04 -2.86
CA SER A 432 -11.11 6.84 -2.45
C SER A 432 -11.48 8.32 -2.45
N VAL A 433 -12.04 8.82 -3.56
CA VAL A 433 -12.39 10.23 -3.67
C VAL A 433 -13.48 10.62 -2.66
N THR A 434 -14.46 9.74 -2.42
CA THR A 434 -15.49 9.98 -1.41
C THR A 434 -14.89 10.04 -0.01
N SER A 435 -13.92 9.19 0.29
CA SER A 435 -13.19 9.19 1.57
C SER A 435 -12.34 10.44 1.75
N ASP A 436 -11.66 10.89 0.69
CA ASP A 436 -10.84 12.10 0.71
C ASP A 436 -11.73 13.34 0.90
N LEU A 437 -12.88 13.43 0.21
CA LEU A 437 -13.85 14.52 0.34
C LEU A 437 -14.56 14.58 1.70
N LEU A 438 -14.82 13.42 2.31
CA LEU A 438 -15.39 13.34 3.66
C LEU A 438 -14.39 13.73 4.76
N GLY A 439 -13.11 13.89 4.42
CA GLY A 439 -12.05 14.21 5.37
C GLY A 439 -11.75 13.05 6.34
N ALA A 440 -11.80 11.80 5.85
CA ALA A 440 -11.47 10.64 6.67
C ALA A 440 -10.06 10.78 7.31
N LEU A 441 -9.88 10.24 8.51
CA LEU A 441 -8.58 10.20 9.18
C LEU A 441 -7.61 9.28 8.41
N GLY A 442 -6.68 9.90 7.67
CA GLY A 442 -5.75 9.20 6.76
C GLY A 442 -6.11 9.45 5.29
N SER A 443 -5.22 9.12 4.36
CA SER A 443 -5.60 9.14 2.93
C SER A 443 -6.67 8.08 2.68
N GLY A 444 -7.70 8.39 1.90
CA GLY A 444 -8.71 7.44 1.47
C GLY A 444 -8.11 6.22 0.77
N THR A 445 -7.01 6.43 0.03
CA THR A 445 -6.21 5.35 -0.57
C THR A 445 -5.65 4.40 0.49
N GLY A 446 -5.11 4.93 1.60
CA GLY A 446 -4.53 4.13 2.67
C GLY A 446 -5.57 3.27 3.38
N ILE A 447 -6.71 3.87 3.73
CA ILE A 447 -7.81 3.14 4.40
C ILE A 447 -8.27 1.96 3.53
N LEU A 448 -8.48 2.20 2.22
CA LEU A 448 -8.87 1.14 1.28
C LEU A 448 -7.84 0.02 1.19
N LEU A 449 -6.55 0.38 1.14
CA LEU A 449 -5.47 -0.61 1.12
C LEU A 449 -5.49 -1.48 2.37
N ALA A 450 -5.56 -0.88 3.56
CA ALA A 450 -5.59 -1.59 4.83
C ALA A 450 -6.79 -2.54 4.95
N VAL A 451 -8.00 -2.07 4.61
CA VAL A 451 -9.22 -2.89 4.69
C VAL A 451 -9.12 -4.12 3.80
N THR A 452 -8.77 -3.93 2.52
CA THR A 452 -8.72 -5.05 1.58
C THR A 452 -7.60 -6.03 1.91
N ILE A 453 -6.46 -5.55 2.43
CA ILE A 453 -5.38 -6.43 2.90
C ILE A 453 -5.89 -7.30 4.06
N ILE A 454 -6.46 -6.67 5.10
CA ILE A 454 -6.99 -7.39 6.27
C ILE A 454 -8.08 -8.39 5.86
N TYR A 455 -8.98 -7.99 4.96
CA TYR A 455 -10.02 -8.89 4.43
C TYR A 455 -9.42 -10.08 3.67
N GLY A 456 -8.36 -9.85 2.88
CA GLY A 456 -7.61 -10.90 2.21
C GLY A 456 -7.01 -11.91 3.19
N TYR A 457 -6.37 -11.43 4.26
CA TYR A 457 -5.85 -12.28 5.33
C TYR A 457 -6.95 -13.05 6.06
N PHE A 458 -8.08 -12.39 6.35
CA PHE A 458 -9.23 -13.03 6.98
C PHE A 458 -9.76 -14.20 6.14
N GLU A 459 -9.84 -14.04 4.81
CA GLU A 459 -10.30 -15.10 3.94
C GLU A 459 -9.30 -16.25 3.81
N ILE A 460 -8.00 -15.95 3.74
CA ILE A 460 -6.95 -16.99 3.77
C ILE A 460 -7.05 -17.77 5.08
N ALA A 461 -7.20 -17.06 6.21
CA ALA A 461 -7.37 -17.67 7.51
C ALA A 461 -8.67 -18.49 7.61
N ALA A 462 -9.77 -18.05 6.99
CA ALA A 462 -11.03 -18.80 6.96
C ALA A 462 -10.98 -20.03 6.03
N ARG A 463 -10.10 -20.04 5.02
CA ARG A 463 -9.89 -21.19 4.13
C ARG A 463 -8.88 -22.20 4.69
N GLU A 464 -7.81 -21.73 5.33
CA GLU A 464 -6.76 -22.58 5.91
C GLU A 464 -7.11 -23.03 7.33
N GLY A 465 -7.70 -22.15 8.13
CA GLY A 465 -8.18 -22.44 9.46
C GLY A 465 -9.60 -22.97 9.37
N ASP A 466 -9.83 -24.17 9.89
CA ASP A 466 -11.16 -24.65 10.24
C ASP A 466 -11.74 -23.82 11.40
N ILE A 467 -12.07 -22.55 11.13
CA ILE A 467 -13.13 -21.81 11.84
C ILE A 467 -14.49 -22.27 11.27
N GLY A 468 -14.58 -23.49 10.74
CA GLY A 468 -15.79 -24.13 10.21
C GLY A 468 -16.74 -24.67 11.27
N GLY A 469 -16.39 -24.57 12.56
CA GLY A 469 -17.29 -24.90 13.68
C GLY A 469 -18.09 -23.72 14.24
N GLY A 470 -17.48 -22.53 14.35
CA GLY A 470 -18.05 -21.42 15.13
C GLY A 470 -18.77 -20.32 14.33
N LEU A 471 -18.50 -20.18 13.03
CA LEU A 471 -18.99 -19.07 12.21
C LEU A 471 -19.96 -19.47 11.10
N LYS A 472 -20.45 -20.72 11.10
CA LYS A 472 -21.56 -21.17 10.23
C LYS A 472 -22.85 -20.36 10.36
N GLY A 473 -22.96 -19.46 11.35
CA GLY A 473 -24.10 -18.58 11.54
C GLY A 473 -24.00 -17.16 10.96
N LEU A 474 -22.85 -16.74 10.42
CA LEU A 474 -22.63 -15.32 10.05
C LEU A 474 -22.31 -15.08 8.56
N VAL A 475 -22.27 -16.14 7.75
CA VAL A 475 -22.25 -16.02 6.28
C VAL A 475 -23.62 -16.44 5.75
N PRO A 476 -24.50 -15.51 5.35
CA PRO A 476 -25.72 -15.89 4.65
C PRO A 476 -25.32 -16.33 3.23
N GLY A 477 -25.46 -17.62 2.95
CA GLY A 477 -25.32 -18.18 1.59
C GLY A 477 -24.29 -19.30 1.48
N SER A 478 -24.66 -20.47 2.01
CA SER A 478 -24.23 -21.78 1.49
C SER A 478 -25.39 -22.43 0.76
#